data_AF-A0A3N0ZVZ4-F1
#
_entry.id   AF-A0A3N0ZVZ4-F1
#
_cell.length_a   1.000
_cell.length_b   1.000
_cell.length_c   1.000
_cell.angle_alpha   90.00
_cell.angle_beta   90.00
_cell.angle_gamma   90.00
#
_symmetry.space_group_name_H-M   'P 1'
#
loop_
_entity.id
_entity.type
_entity.pdbx_description
1 polymer ?
#
loop_
_entity_poly.entity_id
_entity_poly.type
_entity_poly.pdbx_seq_one_letter_code
_entity_poly.pdbx_strand_id
1 'polypeptide(L)'
;MDKKKKVIIYTDGSSLGNPGPGGWGAVLIYGKYRKEISGGFKLTTNNRMELLAAIEALKALKTDRRSVVQLHTDSSYLVNSLTKGWLEKWQRDKWKKKTKPVPNADLWKQLVRQKNKHNVEFIWVPAHTGIIENERCDKLAKEAAAQDNLPEDKGYVKYGLFDDKGDDDE
;
A
#
# COMPACT_ATOMS: atom_id res chain seq x y z
N MET A 1 -16.97 -26.20 -14.27
CA MET A 1 -15.77 -25.64 -13.62
C MET A 1 -16.04 -24.17 -13.34
N ASP A 2 -16.38 -23.82 -12.10
CA ASP A 2 -16.51 -22.41 -11.72
C ASP A 2 -15.14 -21.74 -11.81
N LYS A 3 -14.90 -20.94 -12.86
CA LYS A 3 -13.83 -19.95 -12.85
C LYS A 3 -14.10 -19.06 -11.63
N LYS A 4 -13.38 -19.28 -10.52
CA LYS A 4 -13.40 -18.37 -9.38
C LYS A 4 -13.12 -16.97 -9.92
N LYS A 5 -14.14 -16.11 -9.92
CA LYS A 5 -14.00 -14.73 -10.39
C LYS A 5 -12.89 -14.07 -9.57
N LYS A 6 -11.85 -13.62 -10.25
CA LYS A 6 -10.68 -12.96 -9.67
C LYS A 6 -10.97 -11.47 -9.48
N VAL A 7 -10.49 -10.90 -8.40
CA VAL A 7 -10.46 -9.44 -8.21
C VAL A 7 -9.11 -8.93 -8.70
N ILE A 8 -9.13 -7.94 -9.57
CA ILE A 8 -7.92 -7.23 -10.02
C ILE A 8 -7.90 -5.90 -9.29
N ILE A 9 -6.79 -5.58 -8.66
CA ILE A 9 -6.58 -4.35 -7.90
C ILE A 9 -5.34 -3.67 -8.47
N TYR A 10 -5.43 -2.36 -8.67
CA TYR A 10 -4.28 -1.50 -8.93
C TYR A 10 -4.17 -0.52 -7.77
N THR A 11 -2.95 -0.20 -7.36
CA THR A 11 -2.70 0.71 -6.24
C THR A 11 -1.47 1.56 -6.46
N ASP A 12 -1.56 2.81 -6.04
CA ASP A 12 -0.44 3.77 -6.06
C ASP A 12 -0.52 4.70 -4.84
N GLY A 13 0.61 5.26 -4.45
CA GLY A 13 0.77 6.23 -3.37
C GLY A 13 1.69 7.36 -3.78
N SER A 14 1.34 8.58 -3.39
CA SER A 14 2.11 9.79 -3.72
C SER A 14 2.23 10.71 -2.50
N SER A 15 3.30 11.48 -2.44
CA SER A 15 3.50 12.52 -1.42
C SER A 15 4.08 13.80 -2.04
N LEU A 16 3.48 14.95 -1.72
CA LEU A 16 3.93 16.29 -2.12
C LEU A 16 5.06 16.74 -1.18
N GLY A 17 6.26 16.21 -1.43
CA GLY A 17 7.38 16.25 -0.49
C GLY A 17 7.46 14.97 0.35
N ASN A 18 8.65 14.58 0.79
CA ASN A 18 8.88 13.30 1.47
C ASN A 18 9.78 13.52 2.71
N PRO A 19 9.22 13.85 3.89
CA PRO A 19 7.78 13.85 4.21
C PRO A 19 6.99 15.08 3.72
N GLY A 20 5.68 14.94 3.55
CA GLY A 20 4.77 15.99 3.11
C GLY A 20 3.30 15.56 3.11
N PRO A 21 2.36 16.41 2.65
CA PRO A 21 0.98 15.98 2.37
C PRO A 21 0.99 14.84 1.36
N GLY A 22 0.35 13.73 1.67
CA GLY A 22 0.38 12.54 0.83
C GLY A 22 -1.00 11.94 0.65
N GLY A 23 -1.15 11.16 -0.42
CA GLY A 23 -2.38 10.51 -0.79
C GLY A 23 -2.13 9.14 -1.39
N TRP A 24 -3.14 8.30 -1.31
CA TRP A 24 -3.13 6.96 -1.87
C TRP A 24 -4.38 6.74 -2.72
N GLY A 25 -4.26 5.91 -3.75
CA GLY A 25 -5.34 5.58 -4.67
C GLY A 25 -5.37 4.10 -4.98
N ALA A 26 -6.58 3.55 -5.13
CA ALA A 26 -6.76 2.18 -5.60
C ALA A 26 -7.98 2.03 -6.52
N VAL A 27 -7.81 1.20 -7.54
CA VAL A 27 -8.86 0.79 -8.47
C VAL A 27 -9.09 -0.71 -8.29
N LEU A 28 -10.32 -1.11 -7.97
CA LEU A 28 -10.73 -2.50 -7.78
C LEU A 28 -11.70 -2.91 -8.89
N ILE A 29 -11.42 -4.04 -9.54
CA ILE A 29 -12.17 -4.56 -10.68
C ILE A 29 -12.60 -6.00 -10.38
N TYR A 30 -13.90 -6.26 -10.55
CA TYR A 30 -14.50 -7.60 -10.40
C TYR A 30 -15.53 -7.85 -11.50
N GLY A 31 -15.14 -8.61 -12.53
CA GLY A 31 -15.96 -8.77 -13.72
C GLY A 31 -16.24 -7.42 -14.37
N LYS A 32 -17.51 -7.01 -14.43
CA LYS A 32 -17.94 -5.71 -14.96
C LYS A 32 -17.93 -4.57 -13.94
N TYR A 33 -17.75 -4.89 -12.65
CA TYR A 33 -17.82 -3.90 -11.59
C TYR A 33 -16.45 -3.25 -11.39
N ARG A 34 -16.45 -1.92 -11.26
CA ARG A 34 -15.27 -1.11 -11.03
C ARG A 34 -15.53 -0.17 -9.85
N LYS A 35 -14.56 -0.08 -8.94
CA LYS A 35 -14.61 0.79 -7.77
C LYS A 35 -13.29 1.54 -7.63
N GLU A 36 -13.36 2.84 -7.42
CA GLU A 36 -12.22 3.67 -7.06
C GLU A 36 -12.33 4.06 -5.60
N ILE A 37 -11.19 4.06 -4.90
CA ILE A 37 -11.07 4.57 -3.53
C ILE A 37 -9.77 5.35 -3.42
N SER A 38 -9.76 6.38 -2.59
CA SER A 38 -8.58 7.17 -2.28
C SER A 38 -8.71 7.80 -0.89
N GLY A 39 -7.59 8.29 -0.38
CA GLY A 39 -7.53 9.04 0.86
C GLY A 39 -6.19 9.75 1.00
N GLY A 40 -6.10 10.73 1.87
CA GLY A 40 -4.88 11.52 2.07
C GLY A 40 -4.61 11.85 3.53
N PHE A 41 -3.40 12.31 3.79
CA PHE A 41 -2.90 12.68 5.11
C PHE A 41 -2.03 13.93 5.02
N LYS A 42 -2.11 14.78 6.06
CA LYS A 42 -1.42 16.08 6.10
C LYS A 42 0.10 15.98 6.08
N LEU A 43 0.66 14.95 6.71
CA LEU A 43 2.10 14.73 6.80
C LEU A 43 2.39 13.23 6.86
N THR A 44 3.01 12.70 5.82
CA THR A 44 3.34 11.28 5.63
C THR A 44 4.50 11.15 4.63
N THR A 45 4.84 9.93 4.22
CA THR A 45 5.86 9.62 3.21
C THR A 45 5.26 8.84 2.04
N ASN A 46 6.00 8.78 0.93
CA ASN A 46 5.60 8.02 -0.26
C ASN A 46 5.36 6.54 0.06
N ASN A 47 6.34 5.89 0.71
CA ASN A 47 6.29 4.47 1.09
C ASN A 47 5.08 4.15 1.97
N ARG A 48 4.67 5.07 2.85
CA ARG A 48 3.47 4.89 3.69
C ARG A 48 2.20 4.92 2.86
N MET A 49 2.10 5.81 1.89
CA MET A 49 0.95 5.89 0.98
C MET A 49 0.84 4.67 0.08
N GLU A 50 1.96 4.19 -0.47
CA GLU A 50 1.99 2.95 -1.26
C GLU A 50 1.48 1.75 -0.46
N LEU A 51 1.94 1.58 0.80
CA LEU A 51 1.46 0.52 1.68
C LEU A 51 -0.03 0.69 2.04
N LEU A 52 -0.46 1.91 2.34
CA LEU A 52 -1.86 2.20 2.70
C LEU A 52 -2.80 1.93 1.54
N ALA A 53 -2.41 2.24 0.30
CA ALA A 53 -3.18 1.92 -0.90
C ALA A 53 -3.52 0.43 -0.98
N ALA A 54 -2.51 -0.44 -0.81
CA ALA A 54 -2.70 -1.89 -0.79
C ALA A 54 -3.56 -2.37 0.40
N ILE A 55 -3.36 -1.80 1.59
CA ILE A 55 -4.12 -2.15 2.79
C ILE A 55 -5.60 -1.82 2.63
N GLU A 56 -5.92 -0.60 2.20
CA GLU A 56 -7.30 -0.12 2.08
C GLU A 56 -8.04 -0.80 0.92
N ALA A 57 -7.34 -1.10 -0.19
CA ALA A 57 -7.90 -1.91 -1.26
C ALA A 57 -8.30 -3.31 -0.79
N LEU A 58 -7.44 -3.99 -0.02
CA LEU A 58 -7.77 -5.30 0.55
C LEU A 58 -8.88 -5.21 1.60
N LYS A 59 -8.90 -4.17 2.45
CA LYS A 59 -10.00 -3.93 3.42
C LYS A 59 -11.36 -3.73 2.73
N ALA A 60 -11.38 -3.15 1.54
CA ALA A 60 -12.61 -2.88 0.81
C ALA A 60 -13.31 -4.15 0.27
N LEU A 61 -12.63 -5.30 0.27
CA LEU A 61 -13.18 -6.58 -0.14
C LEU A 61 -14.12 -7.13 0.96
N LYS A 62 -15.41 -6.84 0.84
CA LYS A 62 -16.47 -7.36 1.73
C LYS A 62 -16.88 -8.76 1.29
N THR A 63 -16.30 -9.80 1.90
CA THR A 63 -16.59 -11.20 1.57
C THR A 63 -16.40 -12.10 2.79
N ASP A 64 -17.26 -13.12 2.92
CA ASP A 64 -17.13 -14.17 3.95
C ASP A 64 -16.15 -15.28 3.55
N ARG A 65 -15.67 -15.26 2.31
CA ARG A 65 -14.72 -16.24 1.74
C ARG A 65 -13.45 -15.56 1.25
N ARG A 66 -12.35 -16.31 1.21
CA ARG A 66 -11.08 -15.84 0.63
C ARG A 66 -11.23 -15.56 -0.88
N SER A 67 -11.16 -14.29 -1.27
CA SER A 67 -11.03 -13.87 -2.68
C SER A 67 -9.69 -14.28 -3.29
N VAL A 68 -9.68 -14.56 -4.59
CA VAL A 68 -8.44 -14.62 -5.38
C VAL A 68 -8.18 -13.21 -5.91
N VAL A 69 -7.03 -12.63 -5.56
CA VAL A 69 -6.70 -11.23 -5.82
C VAL A 69 -5.39 -11.13 -6.59
N GLN A 70 -5.37 -10.34 -7.66
CA GLN A 70 -4.14 -9.81 -8.25
C GLN A 70 -4.03 -8.34 -7.89
N LEU A 71 -2.96 -7.98 -7.19
CA LEU A 71 -2.70 -6.61 -6.77
C LEU A 71 -1.47 -6.11 -7.54
N HIS A 72 -1.72 -5.19 -8.46
CA HIS A 72 -0.72 -4.50 -9.25
C HIS A 72 -0.30 -3.21 -8.56
N THR A 73 1.00 -3.00 -8.43
CA THR A 73 1.58 -1.77 -7.86
C THR A 73 2.95 -1.52 -8.45
N ASP A 74 3.32 -0.26 -8.57
CA ASP A 74 4.67 0.17 -8.93
C ASP A 74 5.61 0.37 -7.72
N SER A 75 5.07 0.21 -6.50
CA SER A 75 5.85 0.21 -5.27
C SER A 75 6.87 -0.94 -5.26
N SER A 76 8.10 -0.60 -5.62
CA SER A 76 9.23 -1.51 -5.48
C SER A 76 9.48 -1.86 -4.02
N TYR A 77 9.24 -0.92 -3.09
CA TYR A 77 9.34 -1.15 -1.65
C TYR A 77 8.38 -2.25 -1.18
N LEU A 78 7.12 -2.19 -1.60
CA LEU A 78 6.12 -3.20 -1.26
C LEU A 78 6.50 -4.56 -1.81
N VAL A 79 6.76 -4.64 -3.12
CA VAL A 79 7.00 -5.93 -3.80
C VAL A 79 8.31 -6.55 -3.34
N ASN A 80 9.41 -5.78 -3.24
CA ASN A 80 10.69 -6.29 -2.78
C ASN A 80 10.61 -6.82 -1.35
N SER A 81 9.84 -6.17 -0.46
CA SER A 81 9.69 -6.65 0.91
C SER A 81 9.05 -8.04 0.99
N LEU A 82 8.18 -8.38 0.03
CA LEU A 82 7.57 -9.70 -0.08
C LEU A 82 8.48 -10.69 -0.80
N THR A 83 9.03 -10.33 -1.95
CA THR A 83 9.79 -11.26 -2.80
C THR A 83 11.18 -11.58 -2.27
N LYS A 84 11.83 -10.62 -1.58
CA LYS A 84 13.15 -10.80 -0.96
C LYS A 84 13.08 -11.39 0.46
N GLY A 85 11.90 -11.71 0.97
CA GLY A 85 11.73 -12.35 2.28
C GLY A 85 11.90 -11.41 3.48
N TRP A 86 11.88 -10.09 3.28
CA TRP A 86 12.07 -9.12 4.35
C TRP A 86 10.88 -9.12 5.31
N LEU A 87 9.67 -9.23 4.78
CA LEU A 87 8.45 -9.25 5.59
C LEU A 87 8.40 -10.47 6.52
N GLU A 88 8.86 -11.63 6.06
CA GLU A 88 8.99 -12.86 6.83
C GLU A 88 10.05 -12.70 7.92
N LYS A 89 11.20 -12.10 7.58
CA LYS A 89 12.26 -11.79 8.56
C LYS A 89 11.74 -10.84 9.63
N TRP A 90 11.08 -9.75 9.26
CA TRP A 90 10.52 -8.79 10.21
C TRP A 90 9.45 -9.42 11.11
N GLN A 91 8.60 -10.31 10.59
CA GLN A 91 7.63 -11.04 11.40
C GLN A 91 8.31 -11.95 12.43
N ARG A 92 9.33 -12.71 12.02
CA ARG A 92 10.12 -13.58 12.90
C ARG A 92 10.83 -12.76 13.98
N ASP A 93 11.37 -11.61 13.62
CA ASP A 93 12.12 -10.72 14.51
C ASP A 93 11.20 -9.76 15.31
N LYS A 94 9.89 -10.09 15.39
CA LYS A 94 8.87 -9.33 16.15
C LYS A 94 8.83 -7.84 15.78
N TRP A 95 9.06 -7.54 14.51
CA TRP A 95 9.03 -6.21 13.90
C TRP A 95 10.09 -5.25 14.43
N LYS A 96 11.27 -5.76 14.75
CA LYS A 96 12.41 -4.97 15.23
C LYS A 96 13.66 -5.21 14.37
N LYS A 97 14.42 -4.16 14.10
CA LYS A 97 15.78 -4.18 13.57
C LYS A 97 16.72 -3.75 14.70
N LYS A 98 17.56 -4.69 15.18
CA LYS A 98 18.41 -4.50 16.37
C LYS A 98 17.55 -4.08 17.58
N THR A 99 17.63 -2.81 17.99
CA THR A 99 16.87 -2.24 19.12
C THR A 99 15.68 -1.38 18.70
N LYS A 100 15.56 -1.03 17.40
CA LYS A 100 14.52 -0.15 16.88
C LYS A 100 13.40 -0.95 16.20
N PRO A 101 12.16 -0.43 16.14
CA PRO A 101 11.14 -0.96 15.26
C PRO A 101 11.61 -0.94 13.79
N VAL A 102 11.11 -1.88 13.00
CA VAL A 102 11.26 -1.83 11.53
C VAL A 102 10.48 -0.62 10.99
N PRO A 103 10.98 0.04 9.93
CA PRO A 103 10.24 1.11 9.30
C PRO A 103 8.82 0.73 8.89
N ASN A 104 7.86 1.60 9.16
CA ASN A 104 6.44 1.38 8.85
C ASN A 104 5.84 0.08 9.42
N ALA A 105 6.39 -0.43 10.53
CA ALA A 105 5.92 -1.68 11.15
C ALA A 105 4.40 -1.68 11.47
N ASP A 106 3.80 -0.52 11.73
CA ASP A 106 2.37 -0.34 11.93
C ASP A 106 1.56 -0.71 10.68
N LEU A 107 2.01 -0.27 9.49
CA LEU A 107 1.38 -0.58 8.22
C LEU A 107 1.67 -2.01 7.77
N TRP A 108 2.90 -2.50 7.94
CA TRP A 108 3.23 -3.89 7.60
C TRP A 108 2.39 -4.91 8.37
N LYS A 109 2.19 -4.69 9.68
CA LYS A 109 1.28 -5.52 10.49
C LYS A 109 -0.15 -5.50 9.95
N GLN A 110 -0.63 -4.34 9.52
CA GLN A 110 -1.95 -4.21 8.90
C GLN A 110 -2.02 -4.95 7.56
N LEU A 111 -1.02 -4.79 6.69
CA LEU A 111 -0.96 -5.46 5.39
C LEU A 111 -0.97 -6.98 5.56
N VAL A 112 -0.16 -7.53 6.47
CA VAL A 112 -0.16 -8.97 6.80
C VAL A 112 -1.56 -9.43 7.22
N ARG A 113 -2.22 -8.67 8.11
CA ARG A 113 -3.58 -9.00 8.57
C ARG A 113 -4.59 -9.02 7.41
N GLN A 114 -4.53 -8.05 6.50
CA GLN A 114 -5.50 -7.99 5.39
C GLN A 114 -5.18 -9.01 4.30
N LYS A 115 -3.92 -9.16 3.90
CA LYS A 115 -3.54 -10.12 2.85
C LYS A 115 -3.90 -11.55 3.24
N ASN A 116 -3.77 -11.92 4.52
CA ASN A 116 -4.06 -13.29 4.99
C ASN A 116 -5.56 -13.64 4.98
N LYS A 117 -6.46 -12.67 4.78
CA LYS A 117 -7.89 -12.91 4.54
C LYS A 117 -8.19 -13.33 3.10
N HIS A 118 -7.22 -13.24 2.19
CA HIS A 118 -7.40 -13.48 0.77
C HIS A 118 -6.24 -14.32 0.21
N ASN A 119 -6.39 -14.81 -1.01
CA ASN A 119 -5.30 -15.41 -1.77
C ASN A 119 -4.76 -14.31 -2.70
N VAL A 120 -3.78 -13.56 -2.22
CA VAL A 120 -3.25 -12.37 -2.91
C VAL A 120 -1.95 -12.69 -3.64
N GLU A 121 -1.91 -12.37 -4.92
CA GLU A 121 -0.71 -12.29 -5.75
C GLU A 121 -0.33 -10.82 -5.91
N PHE A 122 0.88 -10.44 -5.54
CA PHE A 122 1.42 -9.09 -5.72
C PHE A 122 2.23 -9.06 -7.00
N ILE A 123 1.92 -8.12 -7.88
CA ILE A 123 2.52 -7.98 -9.21
C ILE A 123 3.13 -6.60 -9.31
N TRP A 124 4.46 -6.55 -9.45
CA TRP A 124 5.13 -5.29 -9.74
C TRP A 124 4.83 -4.87 -11.18
N VAL A 125 4.47 -3.60 -11.35
CA VAL A 125 4.35 -2.96 -12.67
C VAL A 125 5.29 -1.75 -12.73
N PRO A 126 5.88 -1.41 -13.87
CA PRO A 126 6.70 -0.21 -13.93
C PRO A 126 5.82 1.04 -13.94
N ALA A 127 6.20 2.04 -13.13
CA ALA A 127 5.52 3.32 -13.05
C ALA A 127 5.46 4.02 -14.43
N HIS A 128 4.38 4.74 -14.71
CA HIS A 128 4.21 5.61 -15.89
C HIS A 128 4.40 4.92 -17.26
N THR A 129 3.97 3.66 -17.38
CA THR A 129 4.10 2.87 -18.62
C THR A 129 2.84 2.79 -19.47
N GLY A 130 1.81 3.63 -19.23
CA GLY A 130 0.55 3.57 -19.98
C GLY A 130 -0.47 2.56 -19.44
N ILE A 131 -0.23 1.97 -18.26
CA ILE A 131 -1.22 1.11 -17.60
C ILE A 131 -2.31 2.01 -17.05
N ILE A 132 -3.44 2.08 -17.76
CA ILE A 132 -4.57 2.97 -17.51
C ILE A 132 -5.00 2.96 -16.04
N GLU A 133 -5.11 1.78 -15.43
CA GLU A 133 -5.54 1.64 -14.04
C GLU A 133 -4.49 2.11 -13.03
N ASN A 134 -3.20 1.94 -13.32
CA ASN A 134 -2.11 2.43 -12.46
C ASN A 134 -2.02 3.96 -12.54
N GLU A 135 -2.08 4.53 -13.74
CA GLU A 135 -2.13 5.98 -13.95
C GLU A 135 -3.37 6.61 -13.31
N ARG A 136 -4.50 5.89 -13.29
CA ARG A 136 -5.67 6.33 -12.55
C ARG A 136 -5.42 6.33 -11.04
N CYS A 137 -4.68 5.36 -10.50
CA CYS A 137 -4.29 5.37 -9.09
C CYS A 137 -3.35 6.53 -8.75
N ASP A 138 -2.35 6.82 -9.58
CA ASP A 138 -1.47 7.99 -9.45
C ASP A 138 -2.28 9.29 -9.37
N LYS A 139 -3.22 9.47 -10.30
CA LYS A 139 -4.11 10.62 -10.31
C LYS A 139 -4.95 10.72 -9.03
N LEU A 140 -5.55 9.61 -8.59
CA LEU A 140 -6.34 9.56 -7.36
C LEU A 140 -5.49 9.90 -6.12
N ALA A 141 -4.25 9.41 -6.07
CA ALA A 141 -3.31 9.66 -4.98
C ALA A 141 -2.92 11.14 -4.92
N LYS A 142 -2.57 11.76 -6.06
CA LYS A 142 -2.24 13.18 -6.18
C LYS A 142 -3.43 14.09 -5.85
N GLU A 143 -4.61 13.76 -6.37
CA GLU A 143 -5.85 14.47 -6.05
C GLU A 143 -6.14 14.43 -4.54
N ALA A 144 -5.93 13.28 -3.89
CA ALA A 144 -6.12 13.15 -2.45
C ALA A 144 -5.06 13.91 -1.64
N ALA A 145 -3.79 13.89 -2.07
CA ALA A 145 -2.71 14.63 -1.40
C ALA A 145 -2.89 16.15 -1.44
N ALA A 146 -3.61 16.65 -2.45
CA ALA A 146 -3.87 18.07 -2.66
C ALA A 146 -5.15 18.60 -1.97
N GLN A 147 -5.89 17.75 -1.24
CA GLN A 147 -7.10 18.19 -0.54
C GLN A 147 -6.77 19.07 0.66
N ASP A 148 -7.70 19.96 1.01
CA ASP A 148 -7.65 20.73 2.26
C ASP A 148 -8.08 19.88 3.47
N ASN A 149 -7.69 20.30 4.67
CA ASN A 149 -8.09 19.70 5.94
C ASN A 149 -7.79 18.18 6.07
N LEU A 150 -6.68 17.74 5.48
CA LEU A 150 -6.25 16.35 5.57
C LEU A 150 -6.05 15.89 7.03
N PRO A 151 -6.47 14.67 7.37
CA PRO A 151 -6.26 14.12 8.70
C PRO A 151 -4.78 13.86 8.97
N GLU A 152 -4.44 13.70 10.25
CA GLU A 152 -3.09 13.28 10.65
C GLU A 152 -2.85 11.79 10.35
N ASP A 153 -1.69 11.46 9.78
CA ASP A 153 -1.19 10.09 9.80
C ASP A 153 -0.61 9.79 11.18
N LYS A 154 -1.46 9.27 12.06
CA LYS A 154 -1.10 8.90 13.44
C LYS A 154 0.07 7.91 13.50
N GLY A 155 0.24 7.07 12.49
CA GLY A 155 1.36 6.13 12.42
C GLY A 155 2.66 6.84 12.10
N TYR A 156 2.64 7.79 11.15
CA TYR A 156 3.79 8.64 10.86
C TYR A 156 4.17 9.52 12.07
N VAL A 157 3.19 10.19 12.70
CA VAL A 157 3.45 11.02 13.88
C VAL A 157 4.08 10.22 15.02
N LYS A 158 3.62 8.98 15.22
CA LYS A 158 4.09 8.13 16.33
C LYS A 158 5.43 7.44 16.07
N TYR A 159 5.70 7.06 14.82
CA TYR A 159 6.83 6.17 14.47
C TYR A 159 7.74 6.71 13.36
N GLY A 160 7.22 7.52 12.44
CA GLY A 160 7.92 8.02 11.26
C GLY A 160 9.01 9.04 11.56
N LEU A 161 8.91 9.79 12.66
CA LEU A 161 9.95 10.74 13.09
C LEU A 161 11.28 10.07 13.48
N PHE A 162 11.31 8.74 13.64
CA PHE A 162 12.52 7.99 13.98
C PHE A 162 13.23 7.36 12.78
N ASP A 163 12.62 7.42 11.57
CA ASP A 163 13.06 6.73 10.35
C ASP A 163 13.67 7.65 9.27
N ASP A 164 13.53 8.98 9.37
CA ASP A 164 13.97 9.93 8.32
C ASP A 164 15.50 10.12 8.18
N LYS A 165 16.31 9.24 8.80
CA LYS A 165 17.72 9.08 8.42
C LYS A 165 17.81 7.82 7.57
N GLY A 166 17.76 8.01 6.25
CA GLY A 166 17.73 6.96 5.24
C GLY A 166 18.67 5.79 5.55
N ASP A 167 18.06 4.63 5.77
CA ASP A 167 18.72 3.34 5.53
C ASP A 167 18.46 2.99 4.05
N ASP A 168 19.13 3.72 3.14
CA ASP A 168 19.26 3.35 1.72
C ASP A 168 20.38 2.31 1.50
N ASP A 169 20.95 1.75 2.57
CA ASP A 169 22.02 0.76 2.49
C ASP A 169 21.66 -0.53 3.26
N GLU A 170 21.10 -1.52 2.54
CA GLU A 170 21.46 -2.96 2.61
C GLU A 170 20.70 -3.81 1.56
#